data_AF-A0A8R1EDR7-F1
#
_entry.id   AF-A0A8R1EDR7-F1
#
_cell.length_a   1.000
_cell.length_b   1.000
_cell.length_c   1.000
_cell.angle_alpha   90.00
_cell.angle_beta   90.00
_cell.angle_gamma   90.00
#
_symmetry.space_group_name_H-M   'P 1'
#
loop_
_entity.id
_entity.type
_entity.pdbx_description
1 polymer ?
#
loop_
_entity_poly.entity_id
_entity_poly.type
_entity_poly.pdbx_seq_one_letter_code
_entity_poly.pdbx_strand_id
1 'polypeptide(L)'
;MPRITDLYRAELWRNARNLALCLIDGGHRVTRLTLITCFKLNEKDADEVLSTFGVRCETTRSWKLRIERDDEFLKNPSMQNHIVAEKERWIEQFDELRKSFQQPKSPKKK
;
A
#
# COMPACT_ATOMS: atom_id res chain seq x y z
N MET A 1 12.57 -16.70 18.18
CA MET A 1 12.77 -15.25 17.91
C MET A 1 12.91 -15.06 16.41
N PRO A 2 12.10 -14.21 15.76
CA PRO A 2 12.26 -13.91 14.33
C PRO A 2 13.63 -13.25 14.10
N ARG A 3 14.29 -13.57 12.98
CA ARG A 3 15.57 -12.94 12.65
C ARG A 3 15.33 -11.48 12.26
N ILE A 4 16.31 -10.60 12.48
CA ILE A 4 16.24 -9.17 12.12
C ILE A 4 15.87 -8.99 10.64
N THR A 5 16.32 -9.89 9.77
CA THR A 5 15.97 -9.94 8.35
C THR A 5 14.50 -10.24 8.09
N ASP A 6 13.86 -11.07 8.92
CA ASP A 6 12.45 -11.45 8.77
C ASP A 6 11.54 -10.28 9.17
N LEU A 7 11.91 -9.55 10.23
CA LEU A 7 11.22 -8.34 10.67
C LEU A 7 11.31 -7.23 9.61
N TYR A 8 12.50 -7.02 9.05
CA TYR A 8 12.71 -6.03 8.00
C TYR A 8 11.90 -6.35 6.74
N ARG A 9 11.86 -7.63 6.31
CA ARG A 9 11.03 -8.05 5.17
C ARG A 9 9.55 -7.84 5.44
N ALA A 10 9.08 -8.18 6.64
CA ALA A 10 7.68 -8.00 7.02
C ALA A 10 7.27 -6.52 7.04
N GLU A 11 8.13 -5.64 7.54
CA GLU A 11 7.91 -4.19 7.49
C GLU A 11 7.85 -3.68 6.06
N LEU A 12 8.80 -4.06 5.21
CA LEU A 12 8.84 -3.66 3.81
C LEU A 12 7.59 -4.11 3.04
N TRP A 13 7.12 -5.34 3.28
CA TRP A 13 5.90 -5.88 2.70
C TRP A 13 4.65 -5.11 3.13
N ARG A 14 4.53 -4.81 4.43
CA ARG A 14 3.43 -4.01 4.98
C ARG A 14 3.43 -2.62 4.38
N ASN A 15 4.59 -1.97 4.28
CA ASN A 15 4.70 -0.64 3.70
C ASN A 15 4.37 -0.62 2.20
N ALA A 16 4.79 -1.64 1.46
CA ALA A 16 4.44 -1.82 0.06
C ALA A 16 2.92 -2.00 -0.14
N ARG A 17 2.29 -2.82 0.70
CA ARG A 17 0.83 -3.01 0.71
C ARG A 17 0.11 -1.70 1.03
N ASN A 18 0.52 -1.00 2.08
CA ASN A 18 -0.12 0.25 2.51
C ASN A 18 -0.03 1.31 1.42
N LEU A 19 1.14 1.50 0.78
CA LEU A 19 1.28 2.43 -0.34
C LEU A 19 0.33 2.08 -1.49
N ALA A 20 0.24 0.81 -1.86
CA ALA A 20 -0.65 0.38 -2.94
C ALA A 20 -2.13 0.65 -2.61
N LEU A 21 -2.55 0.39 -1.38
CA LEU A 21 -3.92 0.66 -0.93
C LEU A 21 -4.22 2.17 -0.91
N CYS A 22 -3.31 3.01 -0.39
CA CYS A 22 -3.44 4.47 -0.46
C CYS A 22 -3.62 4.97 -1.90
N LEU A 23 -2.80 4.47 -2.83
CA LEU A 23 -2.85 4.90 -4.22
C LEU A 23 -4.16 4.47 -4.90
N ILE A 24 -4.63 3.24 -4.67
CA ILE A 24 -5.89 2.77 -5.24
C ILE A 24 -7.08 3.55 -4.66
N ASP A 25 -7.09 3.79 -3.34
CA ASP A 25 -8.12 4.58 -2.68
C ASP A 25 -8.18 6.03 -3.21
N GLY A 26 -7.02 6.61 -3.51
CA GLY A 26 -6.89 7.91 -4.18
C GLY A 26 -7.21 7.90 -5.69
N GLY A 27 -7.63 6.77 -6.26
CA GLY A 27 -7.94 6.64 -7.69
C GLY A 27 -6.72 6.58 -8.61
N HIS A 28 -5.53 6.36 -8.06
CA HIS A 28 -4.30 6.23 -8.83
C HIS A 28 -4.08 4.80 -9.35
N ARG A 29 -3.46 4.71 -10.52
CA ARG A 29 -3.09 3.43 -11.12
C ARG A 29 -1.92 2.80 -10.37
N VAL A 30 -2.10 1.58 -9.87
CA VAL A 30 -1.03 0.77 -9.25
C VAL A 30 -0.59 -0.35 -10.18
N THR A 31 0.72 -0.50 -10.33
CA THR A 31 1.37 -1.57 -11.10
C THR A 31 2.44 -2.25 -10.26
N ARG A 32 2.95 -3.41 -10.68
CA ARG A 32 4.13 -4.03 -10.06
C ARG A 32 5.31 -3.08 -10.02
N LEU A 33 5.52 -2.32 -11.10
CA LEU A 33 6.62 -1.35 -11.23
C LEU A 33 6.56 -0.26 -10.15
N THR A 34 5.36 0.13 -9.70
CA THR A 34 5.18 1.07 -8.59
C THR A 34 5.91 0.55 -7.34
N LEU A 35 5.66 -0.70 -6.95
CA LEU A 35 6.27 -1.30 -5.76
C LEU A 35 7.76 -1.61 -5.95
N ILE A 36 8.16 -2.09 -7.13
CA ILE A 36 9.56 -2.34 -7.47
C ILE A 36 10.37 -1.03 -7.36
N THR A 37 9.81 0.09 -7.83
CA THR A 37 10.51 1.38 -7.83
C THR A 37 10.69 1.91 -6.41
N CYS A 38 9.61 1.92 -5.61
CA CYS A 38 9.59 2.48 -4.27
C CYS A 38 10.29 1.60 -3.22
N PHE A 39 10.15 0.27 -3.33
CA PHE A 39 10.60 -0.67 -2.28
C PHE A 39 11.68 -1.64 -2.74
N LYS A 40 12.14 -1.56 -4.01
CA LYS A 40 13.15 -2.47 -4.58
C LYS A 40 12.77 -3.95 -4.47
N LEU A 41 11.48 -4.23 -4.47
CA LEU A 41 10.95 -5.60 -4.58
C LEU A 41 11.33 -6.20 -5.93
N ASN A 42 11.44 -7.53 -5.98
CA ASN A 42 11.48 -8.25 -7.25
C ASN A 42 10.04 -8.37 -7.81
N GLU A 43 9.91 -8.81 -9.07
CA GLU A 43 8.59 -8.94 -9.69
C GLU A 43 7.64 -9.89 -8.97
N LYS A 44 8.16 -11.00 -8.42
CA LYS A 44 7.38 -12.01 -7.71
C LYS A 44 6.85 -11.46 -6.39
N ASP A 45 7.70 -10.86 -5.57
CA ASP A 45 7.31 -10.26 -4.29
C ASP A 45 6.30 -9.11 -4.51
N ALA A 46 6.49 -8.30 -5.56
CA ALA A 46 5.52 -7.25 -5.89
C ALA A 46 4.15 -7.82 -6.31
N ASP A 47 4.13 -8.91 -7.08
CA ASP A 47 2.90 -9.62 -7.46
C ASP A 47 2.22 -10.26 -6.24
N GLU A 48 2.99 -10.94 -5.38
CA GLU A 48 2.50 -11.55 -4.14
C GLU A 48 1.84 -10.50 -3.24
N VAL A 49 2.48 -9.35 -3.00
CA VAL A 49 1.90 -8.26 -2.20
C VAL A 49 0.57 -7.77 -2.78
N LEU A 50 0.52 -7.49 -4.08
CA LEU A 50 -0.69 -6.96 -4.74
C LEU A 50 -1.82 -8.00 -4.77
N SER A 51 -1.48 -9.29 -4.90
CA SER A 51 -2.45 -10.39 -4.91
C SER A 51 -3.19 -10.56 -3.59
N THR A 52 -2.64 -10.08 -2.47
CA THR A 52 -3.30 -10.21 -1.14
C THR A 52 -4.65 -9.49 -1.08
N PHE A 53 -4.82 -8.38 -1.80
CA PHE A 53 -6.04 -7.56 -1.75
C PHE A 53 -6.66 -7.27 -3.12
N GLY A 54 -5.90 -7.45 -4.20
CA GLY A 54 -6.28 -6.99 -5.52
C GLY A 54 -6.52 -8.10 -6.56
N VAL A 55 -7.08 -7.68 -7.67
CA VAL A 55 -7.13 -8.43 -8.93
C VAL A 55 -6.41 -7.64 -10.01
N ARG A 56 -5.70 -8.36 -10.88
CA ARG A 56 -4.97 -7.77 -11.99
C ARG A 56 -5.91 -7.50 -13.16
N CYS A 57 -5.77 -6.33 -13.75
CA CYS A 57 -6.36 -5.97 -15.04
C CYS A 57 -5.33 -6.21 -16.13
N GLU A 58 -5.54 -7.21 -16.99
CA GLU A 58 -4.56 -7.57 -18.02
C GLU A 58 -4.38 -6.48 -19.08
N THR A 59 -5.47 -5.80 -19.46
CA THR A 59 -5.44 -4.74 -20.47
C THR A 59 -4.55 -3.57 -20.05
N THR A 60 -4.68 -3.11 -18.81
CA THR A 60 -3.93 -1.97 -18.28
C THR A 60 -2.72 -2.40 -17.46
N ARG A 61 -2.45 -3.70 -17.29
CA ARG A 61 -1.37 -4.23 -16.44
C ARG A 61 -1.35 -3.57 -15.05
N SER A 62 -2.53 -3.26 -14.51
CA SER A 62 -2.71 -2.57 -13.24
C SER A 62 -3.52 -3.40 -12.27
N TRP A 63 -3.61 -2.94 -11.03
CA TRP A 63 -4.33 -3.63 -9.97
C TRP A 63 -5.50 -2.78 -9.49
N LYS A 64 -6.62 -3.44 -9.20
CA LYS A 64 -7.79 -2.89 -8.53
C LYS A 64 -8.15 -3.75 -7.32
N LEU A 65 -8.90 -3.21 -6.36
CA LEU A 65 -9.41 -4.01 -5.25
C LEU A 65 -10.28 -5.16 -5.76
N ARG A 66 -10.17 -6.31 -5.11
CA ARG A 66 -11.04 -7.45 -5.36
C ARG A 66 -12.48 -7.18 -4.89
N ILE A 67 -12.59 -6.42 -3.81
CA ILE A 67 -13.87 -6.03 -3.23
C ILE A 67 -14.32 -4.76 -3.96
N GLU A 68 -15.55 -4.80 -4.45
CA GLU A 68 -16.16 -3.65 -5.11
C GLU A 68 -16.56 -2.58 -4.09
N ARG A 69 -16.70 -1.34 -4.58
CA ARG A 69 -17.10 -0.23 -3.75
C ARG A 69 -18.54 -0.44 -3.29
N ASP A 70 -18.77 -0.33 -1.99
CA ASP A 70 -20.11 -0.34 -1.42
C ASP A 70 -20.72 1.06 -1.51
N ASP A 71 -21.53 1.27 -2.54
CA ASP A 71 -22.21 2.55 -2.78
C ASP A 71 -23.33 2.82 -1.76
N GLU A 72 -23.88 1.80 -1.11
CA GLU A 72 -24.91 1.96 -0.07
C GLU A 72 -24.29 2.49 1.22
N PHE A 73 -23.13 1.95 1.60
CA PHE A 73 -22.35 2.45 2.73
C PHE A 73 -22.04 3.95 2.61
N LEU A 74 -21.69 4.41 1.40
CA LEU A 74 -21.33 5.81 1.13
C LEU A 74 -22.52 6.77 1.15
N LYS A 75 -23.73 6.26 0.87
CA LYS A 75 -24.96 7.04 0.89
C LYS A 75 -25.59 7.10 2.27
N ASN A 76 -25.18 6.24 3.20
CA ASN A 76 -25.70 6.20 4.56
C ASN A 76 -25.17 7.40 5.39
N PRO A 77 -26.04 8.35 5.81
CA PRO A 77 -25.61 9.52 6.58
C PRO A 77 -24.94 9.15 7.92
N SER A 78 -25.34 8.04 8.53
CA SER A 78 -24.75 7.58 9.80
C SER A 78 -23.29 7.13 9.65
N MET A 79 -22.85 6.80 8.42
CA MET A 79 -21.49 6.35 8.14
C MET A 79 -20.54 7.49 7.77
N GLN A 80 -21.02 8.72 7.60
CA GLN A 80 -20.20 9.87 7.18
C GLN A 80 -18.97 10.08 8.07
N ASN A 81 -19.15 10.04 9.39
CA ASN A 81 -18.04 10.20 10.33
C ASN A 81 -17.01 9.07 10.20
N HIS A 82 -17.46 7.83 9.95
CA HIS A 82 -16.57 6.70 9.72
C HIS A 82 -15.78 6.85 8.43
N ILE A 83 -16.41 7.35 7.36
CA ILE A 83 -15.75 7.60 6.08
C ILE A 83 -14.65 8.66 6.24
N VAL A 84 -14.95 9.78 6.91
CA VAL A 84 -13.97 10.85 7.13
C VAL A 84 -12.80 10.33 7.99
N ALA A 85 -13.08 9.67 9.11
CA ALA A 85 -12.05 9.13 9.98
C ALA A 85 -11.14 8.11 9.28
N GLU A 86 -11.69 7.28 8.39
CA GLU A 86 -10.91 6.34 7.60
C GLU A 86 -9.99 7.07 6.62
N LYS A 87 -10.47 8.14 5.96
CA LYS A 87 -9.64 8.96 5.07
C LYS A 87 -8.50 9.65 5.82
N GLU A 88 -8.76 10.19 7.00
CA GLU A 88 -7.73 10.80 7.86
C GLU A 88 -6.62 9.78 8.20
N ARG A 89 -6.99 8.56 8.60
CA ARG A 89 -6.02 7.48 8.87
C ARG A 89 -5.16 7.15 7.65
N TRP A 90 -5.75 7.09 6.47
CA TRP A 90 -4.98 6.84 5.24
C TRP A 90 -4.01 7.96 4.91
N ILE A 91 -4.38 9.22 5.19
CA ILE A 91 -3.50 10.38 5.03
C ILE A 91 -2.32 10.28 6.00
N GLU A 92 -2.57 10.01 7.28
CA GLU A 92 -1.53 9.83 8.30
C GLU A 92 -0.57 8.70 7.92
N GLN A 93 -1.11 7.54 7.52
CA GLN A 93 -0.33 6.39 7.09
C GLN A 93 0.55 6.71 5.87
N PHE A 94 0.04 7.49 4.92
CA PHE A 94 0.81 7.92 3.76
C PHE A 94 1.94 8.88 4.15
N ASP A 95 1.69 9.80 5.09
CA ASP A 95 2.72 10.71 5.58
C ASP A 95 3.84 9.99 6.34
N GLU A 96 3.50 8.96 7.13
CA GLU A 96 4.49 8.09 7.76
C GLU A 96 5.36 7.36 6.73
N LEU A 97 4.72 6.79 5.69
CA LEU A 97 5.43 6.14 4.59
C LEU A 97 6.35 7.13 3.88
N ARG A 98 5.87 8.35 3.60
CA ARG A 98 6.67 9.40 2.96
C ARG A 98 7.90 9.74 3.79
N LYS A 99 7.78 9.88 5.11
CA LYS A 99 8.91 10.12 6.02
C LYS A 99 9.94 8.97 5.95
N SER A 100 9.48 7.73 5.84
CA SER A 100 10.38 6.56 5.72
C SER A 100 11.27 6.58 4.47
N PHE A 101 10.81 7.19 3.36
CA PHE A 101 11.61 7.35 2.15
C PHE A 101 12.64 8.47 2.25
N GLN A 102 12.42 9.46 3.12
CA GLN A 102 13.26 10.64 3.29
C GLN A 102 14.36 10.44 4.34
N GLN A 103 14.23 9.45 5.23
CA GLN A 103 15.28 9.17 6.20
C GLN A 103 16.57 8.73 5.49
N PRO A 104 17.69 9.45 5.69
CA PRO A 104 18.97 9.02 5.14
C PRO A 104 19.30 7.65 5.73
N LYS A 105 19.57 6.66 4.87
CA LYS A 105 20.10 5.37 5.31
C LYS A 105 21.42 5.66 6.02
N SER A 106 21.42 5.60 7.35
CA SER A 106 22.64 5.84 8.14
C SER A 106 23.75 4.97 7.58
N PRO A 107 24.95 5.52 7.30
CA PRO A 107 26.03 4.73 6.73
C PRO A 107 26.37 3.61 7.71
N LYS A 108 26.36 2.36 7.23
CA LYS A 108 26.90 1.23 7.98
C LYS A 108 28.34 1.58 8.34
N LYS A 109 28.63 1.74 9.64
CA LYS A 109 30.00 1.86 10.14
C LYS A 109 30.78 0.66 9.60
N LYS A 110 31.83 0.94 8.82
CA LYS A 110 32.84 -0.04 8.41
C LYS A 110 33.63 -0.48 9.63
#